data_AF-A0A660XNZ5-F1
#
_entry.id   AF-A0A660XNZ5-F1
#
_cell.length_a   1.000
_cell.length_b   1.000
_cell.length_c   1.000
_cell.angle_alpha   90.00
_cell.angle_beta   90.00
_cell.angle_gamma   90.00
#
_symmetry.space_group_name_H-M   'P 1'
#
loop_
_entity.id
_entity.type
_entity.pdbx_description
1 polymer ?
#
loop_
_entity_poly.entity_id
_entity_poly.type
_entity_poly.pdbx_seq_one_letter_code
_entity_poly.pdbx_strand_id
1 'polypeptide(L)'
;MRYEQGIIPKGCLRHSIRTEDTYVNWIRRYIFFHNKRHPKDMGEKEIAQFLSHLAVNRNISASTQNQALCAIVFLYKHVLKIDLENFGDFVWAKKSKKIPVVFSPNEVKAIMDHLIGTYKLMALLLYGSGLRLQECLRL
;
A
#
# COMPACT_ATOMS: atom_id res chain seq x y z
N MET A 1 -15.18 -13.76 -11.89
CA MET A 1 -16.56 -13.27 -11.77
C MET A 1 -16.80 -12.77 -10.35
N ARG A 2 -17.48 -11.62 -10.24
CA ARG A 2 -17.92 -10.88 -9.04
C ARG A 2 -16.86 -10.11 -8.23
N TYR A 3 -16.62 -8.88 -8.68
CA TYR A 3 -16.18 -7.74 -7.86
C TYR A 3 -17.29 -6.67 -7.89
N GLU A 4 -18.50 -7.03 -7.45
CA GLU A 4 -19.69 -6.16 -7.48
C GLU A 4 -20.18 -5.71 -6.09
N GLN A 5 -19.33 -5.69 -5.05
CA GLN A 5 -19.74 -5.08 -3.79
C GLN A 5 -18.63 -4.23 -3.17
N GLY A 6 -18.87 -2.92 -3.19
CA GLY A 6 -18.28 -1.94 -2.28
C GLY A 6 -16.81 -1.62 -2.53
N ILE A 7 -16.54 -0.64 -3.40
CA ILE A 7 -15.22 -0.02 -3.63
C ILE A 7 -14.85 0.87 -2.44
N ILE A 8 -14.76 0.29 -1.24
CA ILE A 8 -14.08 0.91 -0.10
C ILE A 8 -13.27 -0.19 0.58
N PRO A 9 -11.95 -0.28 0.32
CA PRO A 9 -11.10 -1.22 1.05
C PRO A 9 -11.20 -0.93 2.55
N LYS A 10 -11.57 -1.97 3.32
CA LYS A 10 -11.84 -1.97 4.78
C LYS A 10 -10.59 -1.71 5.66
N GLY A 11 -9.74 -0.76 5.30
CA GLY A 11 -8.46 -0.47 5.97
C GLY A 11 -8.26 0.97 6.47
N CYS A 12 -9.17 1.91 6.19
CA CYS A 12 -8.91 3.35 6.38
C CYS A 12 -9.19 3.92 7.80
N LEU A 13 -9.45 3.12 8.83
CA LEU A 13 -9.95 3.64 10.12
C LEU A 13 -8.95 3.58 11.30
N ARG A 14 -7.66 3.33 11.04
CA ARG A 14 -6.61 3.45 12.06
C ARG A 14 -5.27 3.76 11.39
N HIS A 15 -4.98 5.04 11.16
CA HIS A 15 -3.71 5.44 10.56
C HIS A 15 -2.62 5.53 11.62
N SER A 16 -1.59 4.70 11.46
CA SER A 16 -0.28 4.89 12.09
C SER A 16 0.40 6.09 11.43
N ILE A 17 1.27 6.83 12.12
CA ILE A 17 2.01 8.00 11.58
C ILE A 17 2.63 7.72 10.19
N ARG A 18 3.16 6.52 9.97
CA ARG A 18 3.73 6.12 8.67
C ARG A 18 2.72 6.04 7.52
N THR A 19 1.46 5.74 7.82
CA THR A 19 0.38 5.73 6.81
C THR A 19 -0.08 7.12 6.44
N GLU A 20 -0.01 8.10 7.35
CA GLU A 20 -0.35 9.50 7.07
C GLU A 20 0.63 10.11 6.06
N ASP A 21 1.94 9.93 6.28
CA ASP A 21 2.98 10.41 5.35
C ASP A 21 2.78 9.86 3.93
N THR A 22 2.41 8.58 3.85
CA THR A 22 2.16 7.92 2.57
C THR A 22 0.95 8.54 1.86
N TYR A 23 -0.11 8.84 2.60
CA TYR A 23 -1.33 9.43 2.05
C TYR A 23 -1.08 10.85 1.59
N VAL A 24 -0.43 11.67 2.42
CA VAL A 24 -0.05 13.04 2.08
C VAL A 24 0.84 13.06 0.83
N ASN A 25 1.79 12.13 0.72
CA ASN A 25 2.64 12.03 -0.47
C ASN A 25 1.86 11.66 -1.74
N TRP A 26 0.86 10.77 -1.65
CA TRP A 26 0.01 10.45 -2.80
C TRP A 26 -0.88 11.62 -3.19
N ILE A 27 -1.47 12.32 -2.22
CA ILE A 27 -2.29 13.51 -2.45
C ILE A 27 -1.47 14.61 -3.11
N ARG A 28 -0.24 14.87 -2.63
CA ARG A 28 0.68 15.82 -3.28
C ARG A 28 0.95 15.42 -4.73
N ARG A 29 1.29 14.16 -5.00
CA ARG A 29 1.55 13.67 -6.36
C ARG A 29 0.34 13.84 -7.28
N TYR A 30 -0.86 13.61 -6.77
CA TYR A 30 -2.11 13.83 -7.50
C TYR A 30 -2.30 15.31 -7.87
N ILE A 31 -2.11 16.23 -6.90
CA ILE A 31 -2.22 17.68 -7.14
C ILE A 31 -1.17 18.16 -8.15
N PHE A 32 0.08 17.68 -8.04
CA PHE A 32 1.13 18.05 -8.99
C PHE A 32 0.88 17.50 -10.40
N PHE A 33 0.30 16.31 -10.53
CA PHE A 33 -0.05 15.73 -11.82
C PHE A 33 -1.10 16.58 -12.57
N HIS A 34 -2.04 17.18 -11.83
CA HIS A 34 -3.07 18.06 -12.38
C HIS A 34 -2.71 19.55 -12.33
N ASN A 35 -1.41 19.88 -12.44
CA ASN A 35 -0.91 21.27 -12.48
C ASN A 35 -1.37 22.16 -11.31
N LYS A 36 -1.46 21.60 -10.10
CA LYS A 36 -1.92 22.30 -8.88
C LYS A 36 -3.37 22.78 -8.95
N ARG A 37 -4.19 22.22 -9.84
CA ARG A 37 -5.63 22.45 -9.84
C ARG A 37 -6.23 21.98 -8.52
N HIS A 38 -7.21 22.71 -8.02
CA HIS A 38 -7.81 22.42 -6.72
C HIS A 38 -8.67 21.13 -6.82
N PRO A 39 -8.52 20.15 -5.89
CA PRO A 39 -9.27 18.90 -5.92
C PRO A 39 -10.80 19.00 -5.90
N LYS A 40 -11.35 20.15 -5.48
CA LYS A 40 -12.80 20.42 -5.58
C LYS A 40 -13.29 20.57 -7.01
N ASP A 41 -12.43 21.02 -7.91
CA ASP A 41 -12.76 21.23 -9.33
C ASP A 41 -12.44 19.99 -10.18
N MET A 42 -12.04 18.90 -9.53
CA MET A 42 -11.64 17.64 -10.15
C MET A 42 -12.55 16.53 -9.64
N GLY A 43 -12.88 15.58 -10.50
CA GLY A 43 -13.79 14.49 -10.17
C GLY A 43 -13.23 13.15 -10.61
N GLU A 44 -14.15 12.24 -10.91
CA GLU A 44 -13.85 10.84 -11.24
C GLU A 44 -12.91 10.70 -12.45
N LYS A 45 -13.05 11.58 -13.45
CA LYS A 45 -12.22 11.56 -14.68
C LYS A 45 -10.75 11.81 -14.37
N GLU A 46 -10.47 12.83 -13.55
CA GLU A 46 -9.11 13.19 -13.14
C GLU A 46 -8.47 12.12 -12.25
N ILE A 47 -9.28 11.45 -11.42
CA ILE A 47 -8.84 10.31 -10.61
C ILE A 47 -8.46 9.13 -11.53
N ALA A 48 -9.34 8.77 -12.47
CA ALA A 48 -9.11 7.68 -13.41
C ALA A 48 -7.88 7.93 -14.29
N GLN A 49 -7.68 9.17 -14.76
CA GLN A 49 -6.51 9.57 -15.54
C GLN A 49 -5.21 9.42 -14.74
N PHE A 50 -5.19 9.87 -13.48
CA PHE A 50 -4.01 9.75 -12.62
C PHE A 50 -3.68 8.28 -12.33
N LEU A 51 -4.67 7.47 -11.97
CA LEU A 51 -4.48 6.05 -11.66
C LEU A 51 -4.05 5.25 -12.89
N SER A 52 -4.56 5.58 -14.06
CA SER A 52 -4.16 4.95 -15.32
C SER A 52 -2.74 5.36 -15.72
N HIS A 53 -2.36 6.63 -15.57
CA HIS A 53 -0.99 7.08 -15.76
C HIS A 53 -0.01 6.36 -14.81
N LEU A 54 -0.40 6.14 -13.56
CA LEU A 54 0.41 5.36 -12.62
C LEU A 54 0.58 3.90 -13.08
N ALA A 55 -0.48 3.25 -13.55
CA ALA A 55 -0.43 1.88 -14.00
C ALA A 55 0.40 1.71 -15.29
N VAL A 56 0.23 2.61 -16.27
CA VAL A 56 0.84 2.48 -17.60
C VAL A 56 2.24 3.10 -17.65
N ASN A 57 2.40 4.35 -17.24
CA ASN A 57 3.66 5.09 -17.40
C ASN A 57 4.66 4.81 -16.27
N ARG A 58 4.17 4.56 -15.05
CA ARG A 58 5.02 4.29 -13.89
C ARG A 58 5.13 2.80 -13.56
N ASN A 59 4.37 1.95 -14.25
CA ASN A 59 4.34 0.49 -14.09
C ASN A 59 4.31 0.04 -12.63
N ILE A 60 3.50 0.72 -11.80
CA ILE A 60 3.44 0.45 -10.36
C ILE A 60 2.71 -0.87 -10.08
N SER A 61 2.96 -1.45 -8.90
CA SER A 61 2.23 -2.65 -8.48
C SER A 61 0.77 -2.35 -8.15
N ALA A 62 -0.11 -3.35 -8.27
CA ALA A 62 -1.51 -3.26 -7.84
C ALA A 62 -1.67 -2.79 -6.38
N SER A 63 -0.76 -3.21 -5.49
CA SER A 63 -0.79 -2.78 -4.08
C SER A 63 -0.48 -1.29 -3.92
N THR A 64 0.45 -0.77 -4.73
CA THR A 64 0.83 0.64 -4.75
C THR A 64 -0.29 1.50 -5.33
N GLN A 65 -0.94 1.02 -6.40
CA GLN A 65 -2.09 1.71 -6.99
C GLN A 65 -3.26 1.77 -6.01
N ASN A 66 -3.50 0.67 -5.29
CA ASN A 66 -4.54 0.64 -4.27
C ASN A 66 -4.27 1.63 -3.13
N GLN A 67 -3.01 1.80 -2.71
CA GLN A 67 -2.64 2.83 -1.72
C GLN A 67 -2.91 4.25 -2.24
N ALA A 68 -2.57 4.52 -3.51
CA ALA A 68 -2.86 5.81 -4.14
C ALA A 68 -4.38 6.07 -4.21
N LEU A 69 -5.17 5.06 -4.62
CA LEU A 69 -6.63 5.14 -4.62
C LEU A 69 -7.16 5.44 -3.22
N CYS A 70 -6.76 4.68 -2.20
CA CYS A 70 -7.19 4.89 -0.81
C CYS A 70 -6.91 6.31 -0.32
N ALA A 71 -5.73 6.87 -0.65
CA ALA A 71 -5.36 8.22 -0.26
C ALA A 71 -6.25 9.29 -0.94
N ILE A 72 -6.61 9.07 -2.20
CA ILE A 72 -7.51 9.97 -2.94
C ILE A 72 -8.94 9.86 -2.39
N VAL A 73 -9.46 8.64 -2.18
CA VAL A 73 -10.77 8.45 -1.56
C VAL A 73 -10.84 9.12 -0.18
N PHE A 74 -9.77 9.00 0.60
CA PHE A 74 -9.66 9.66 1.89
C PHE A 74 -9.75 11.18 1.77
N LEU A 75 -9.04 11.79 0.81
CA LEU A 75 -9.10 13.23 0.54
C LEU A 75 -10.53 13.69 0.23
N TYR A 76 -11.22 13.03 -0.70
CA TYR A 76 -12.57 13.43 -1.10
C TYR A 76 -13.59 13.22 0.02
N LYS A 77 -13.58 12.05 0.66
CA LYS A 77 -14.57 11.68 1.67
C LYS A 77 -14.37 12.41 3.00
N HIS A 78 -13.14 12.47 3.51
CA HIS A 78 -12.87 12.99 4.87
C HIS A 78 -12.47 14.46 4.89
N VAL A 79 -11.74 14.94 3.87
CA VAL A 79 -11.26 16.34 3.85
C VAL A 79 -12.26 17.24 3.13
N LEU A 80 -12.72 16.83 1.94
CA LEU A 80 -13.63 17.65 1.12
C LEU A 80 -15.10 17.39 1.42
N LYS A 81 -15.44 16.28 2.10
CA LYS A 81 -16.81 15.83 2.38
C LYS A 81 -17.67 15.72 1.12
N ILE A 82 -17.05 15.27 0.02
CA ILE A 82 -17.71 14.98 -1.25
C ILE A 82 -17.81 13.47 -1.35
N ASP A 83 -19.03 12.95 -1.45
CA ASP A 83 -19.25 11.54 -1.76
C ASP A 83 -19.06 11.32 -3.25
N LEU A 84 -18.01 10.59 -3.59
CA LEU A 84 -17.80 10.05 -4.93
C LEU A 84 -18.58 8.73 -5.00
N GLU A 85 -19.68 8.71 -5.74
CA GLU A 85 -20.50 7.51 -5.92
C GLU A 85 -19.81 6.48 -6.81
N ASN A 86 -18.98 6.94 -7.75
CA ASN A 86 -18.21 6.07 -8.63
C ASN A 86 -16.76 6.56 -8.77
N PHE A 87 -15.84 5.68 -9.17
CA PHE A 87 -14.42 6.04 -9.33
C PHE A 87 -13.95 6.08 -10.79
N GLY A 88 -14.91 6.10 -11.71
CA GLY A 88 -14.68 5.97 -13.15
C GLY A 88 -14.03 4.64 -13.53
N ASP A 89 -14.05 4.35 -14.83
CA ASP A 89 -13.31 3.21 -15.37
C ASP A 89 -11.83 3.58 -15.51
N PHE A 90 -10.96 2.93 -14.74
CA PHE A 90 -9.51 3.11 -14.82
C PHE A 90 -8.77 1.78 -14.98
N VAL A 91 -7.56 1.85 -15.54
CA VAL A 91 -6.75 0.66 -15.79
C VAL A 91 -6.11 0.18 -14.49
N TRP A 92 -6.48 -1.02 -14.05
CA TRP A 92 -5.83 -1.68 -12.91
C TRP A 92 -4.43 -2.17 -13.27
N ALA A 93 -3.47 -1.90 -12.38
CA ALA A 93 -2.13 -2.45 -12.45
C ALA A 93 -2.19 -3.98 -12.29
N LYS A 94 -1.36 -4.68 -13.07
CA LYS A 94 -1.29 -6.15 -13.02
C LYS A 94 -0.80 -6.60 -11.63
N LYS A 95 -1.54 -7.53 -11.03
CA LYS A 95 -1.15 -8.13 -9.74
C LYS A 95 -0.06 -9.17 -9.98
N SER A 96 1.16 -8.89 -9.54
CA SER A 96 2.22 -9.89 -9.51
C SER A 96 1.93 -10.93 -8.42
N LYS A 97 1.89 -12.21 -8.79
CA LYS A 97 1.82 -13.33 -7.83
C LYS A 97 3.20 -13.49 -7.20
N LYS A 98 3.35 -13.02 -5.95
CA LYS A 98 4.50 -13.39 -5.14
C LYS A 98 4.25 -14.79 -4.58
N ILE A 99 4.98 -15.77 -5.09
CA ILE A 99 5.06 -17.09 -4.46
C ILE A 99 6.00 -16.91 -3.26
N PRO A 100 5.56 -17.22 -2.02
CA PRO A 100 6.45 -17.15 -0.87
C PRO A 100 7.59 -18.14 -1.06
N VAL A 101 8.81 -17.63 -1.19
CA VAL A 101 10.02 -18.44 -1.18
C VAL A 101 10.34 -18.71 0.29
N VAL A 102 10.17 -19.96 0.70
CA VAL A 102 10.53 -20.42 2.04
C VAL A 102 11.92 -21.04 2.01
N PHE A 103 12.72 -20.78 3.03
CA PHE A 103 14.01 -21.44 3.21
C PHE A 103 13.80 -22.89 3.63
N SER A 104 14.65 -23.78 3.14
CA SER A 104 14.77 -25.14 3.65
C SER A 104 15.42 -25.14 5.05
N PRO A 105 15.22 -26.19 5.87
CA PRO A 105 15.85 -26.29 7.19
C PRO A 105 17.38 -26.16 7.16
N ASN A 106 18.02 -26.65 6.09
CA ASN A 106 19.47 -26.58 5.92
C ASN A 106 19.95 -25.15 5.65
N GLU A 107 19.24 -24.38 4.83
CA GLU A 107 19.54 -22.97 4.58
C GLU A 107 19.36 -22.13 5.84
N VAL A 108 18.29 -22.38 6.60
CA VAL A 108 18.07 -21.69 7.88
C VAL A 108 19.22 -21.99 8.84
N LYS A 109 19.63 -23.26 8.96
CA LYS A 109 20.76 -23.64 9.82
C LYS A 109 22.04 -22.92 9.40
N ALA A 110 22.35 -22.91 8.10
CA ALA A 110 23.51 -22.20 7.58
C ALA A 110 23.48 -20.71 7.92
N ILE A 111 22.33 -20.04 7.81
CA ILE A 111 22.17 -18.63 8.19
C ILE A 111 22.41 -18.44 9.70
N MET A 112 21.83 -19.30 10.55
CA MET A 112 21.96 -19.21 12.01
C MET A 112 23.40 -19.45 12.51
N ASP A 113 24.19 -20.21 11.77
CA ASP A 113 25.59 -20.49 12.08
C ASP A 113 26.50 -19.29 11.78
N HIS A 114 26.11 -18.40 10.86
CA HIS A 114 26.84 -17.17 10.54
C HIS A 114 26.43 -15.97 11.40
N LEU A 115 25.33 -16.06 12.16
CA LEU A 115 24.89 -15.01 13.06
C LEU A 115 25.57 -15.13 14.43
N ILE A 116 25.94 -13.99 15.03
CA ILE A 116 26.65 -13.93 16.31
C ILE A 116 25.93 -12.96 17.26
N GLY A 117 25.94 -13.28 18.56
CA GLY A 117 25.46 -12.41 19.62
C GLY A 117 23.95 -12.17 19.59
N THR A 118 23.54 -10.90 19.77
CA THR A 118 22.13 -10.50 19.86
C THR A 118 21.34 -10.76 18.58
N TYR A 119 21.96 -10.63 17.41
CA TYR A 119 21.30 -10.93 16.13
C TYR A 119 20.91 -12.40 16.01
N LYS A 120 21.73 -13.33 16.54
CA LYS A 120 21.40 -14.76 16.57
C LYS A 120 20.20 -15.02 17.48
N LEU A 121 20.16 -14.40 18.65
CA LEU A 121 19.03 -14.52 19.58
C LEU A 121 17.73 -13.99 18.96
N MET A 122 17.78 -12.81 18.34
CA MET A 122 16.62 -12.22 17.66
C MET A 122 16.14 -13.08 16.49
N ALA A 123 17.06 -13.63 15.70
CA ALA A 123 16.72 -14.52 14.60
C ALA A 123 16.07 -15.83 15.09
N LEU A 124 16.59 -16.43 16.16
CA LEU A 124 16.01 -17.63 16.78
C LEU A 124 14.61 -17.35 17.37
N LEU A 125 14.40 -16.20 18.00
CA LEU A 125 13.08 -15.79 18.48
C LEU A 125 12.10 -15.64 17.32
N LEU A 126 12.47 -14.90 16.27
CA LEU A 126 11.62 -14.72 15.09
C LEU A 126 11.28 -16.06 14.41
N TYR A 127 12.26 -16.95 14.27
CA TYR A 127 12.07 -18.25 13.63
C TYR A 127 11.27 -19.24 14.49
N GLY A 128 11.59 -19.33 15.79
CA GLY A 128 11.00 -20.32 16.69
C GLY A 128 9.61 -19.98 17.21
N SER A 129 9.27 -18.69 17.33
CA SER A 129 7.98 -18.24 17.84
C SER A 129 7.07 -17.61 16.77
N GLY A 130 7.58 -17.43 15.55
CA GLY A 130 6.81 -16.84 14.44
C GLY A 130 6.46 -15.36 14.63
N LEU A 131 7.17 -14.67 15.52
CA LEU A 131 6.97 -13.24 15.77
C LEU A 131 7.23 -12.40 14.53
N ARG A 132 6.51 -11.29 14.40
CA ARG A 132 6.86 -10.26 13.42
C ARG A 132 8.06 -9.46 13.92
N LEU A 133 8.86 -8.93 12.98
CA LEU A 133 10.03 -8.11 13.30
C LEU A 133 9.75 -6.99 14.32
N GLN A 134 8.60 -6.31 14.17
CA GLN A 134 8.20 -5.23 15.08
C GLN A 134 7.79 -5.71 16.47
N GLU A 135 7.32 -6.95 16.60
CA GLU A 135 7.00 -7.54 17.90
C GLU A 135 8.31 -7.88 18.63
N CYS A 136 9.28 -8.49 17.93
CA CYS A 136 10.60 -8.81 18.48
C CYS A 136 11.39 -7.56 18.92
N LEU A 137 11.31 -6.47 18.16
CA LEU A 137 11.99 -5.20 18.48
C LEU A 137 11.35 -4.41 19.64
N ARG A 138 10.14 -4.78 20.05
CA ARG A 138 9.38 -4.11 21.13
C ARG A 138 9.26 -4.95 22.41
N LEU A 139 9.90 -6.12 22.43
CA LEU A 139 10.12 -6.91 23.64
C LEU A 139 11.02 -6.14 24.60
#